data_AF-A0A8H3IG68-F1
#
_entry.id   AF-A0A8H3IG68-F1
#
_cell.length_a   1.000
_cell.length_b   1.000
_cell.length_c   1.000
_cell.angle_alpha   90.00
_cell.angle_beta   90.00
_cell.angle_gamma   90.00
#
_symmetry.space_group_name_H-M   'P 1'
#
loop_
_entity.id
_entity.type
_entity.pdbx_description
1 polymer ?
#
loop_
_entity_poly.entity_id
_entity_poly.type
_entity_poly.pdbx_seq_one_letter_code
_entity_poly.pdbx_strand_id
1 'polypeptide(L)'
;MASNPQEENKAPTLKADYTSPNASKTFEYSLPATDTTTTEGKTAYLSALQGSVTKLQAEINAFLTEKMEEDKVLASMAGQKVDDKKEEENYGEEGVEDEG
;
A
#
# COMPACT_ATOMS: atom_id res chain seq x y z
N MET A 1 12.24 -19.90 37.66
CA MET A 1 11.87 -18.48 37.61
C MET A 1 13.02 -17.71 37.00
N ALA A 2 12.84 -17.24 35.77
CA ALA A 2 13.64 -16.16 35.19
C ALA A 2 12.75 -15.50 34.13
N SER A 3 11.95 -14.52 34.56
CA SER A 3 11.26 -13.62 33.62
C SER A 3 12.31 -12.74 32.98
N ASN A 4 12.35 -12.73 31.65
CA ASN A 4 13.24 -11.92 30.85
C ASN A 4 12.81 -10.43 30.94
N PRO A 5 13.67 -9.48 31.37
CA PRO A 5 13.27 -8.11 31.69
C PRO A 5 13.24 -7.16 30.47
N GLN A 6 12.85 -7.63 29.29
CA GLN A 6 12.82 -6.81 28.06
C GLN A 6 11.52 -7.06 27.26
N GLU A 7 10.36 -6.90 27.91
CA GLU A 7 9.15 -6.43 27.21
C GLU A 7 9.05 -4.92 27.47
N GLU A 8 9.98 -4.17 26.88
CA GLU A 8 9.80 -2.72 26.74
C GLU A 8 8.57 -2.48 25.87
N ASN A 9 7.67 -1.63 26.35
CA ASN A 9 6.47 -1.12 25.69
C ASN A 9 6.82 -0.53 24.31
N LYS A 10 6.95 -1.37 23.28
CA LYS A 10 7.23 -0.91 21.92
C LYS A 10 5.95 -0.27 21.40
N ALA A 11 6.03 1.02 21.05
CA ALA A 11 4.90 1.74 20.49
C ALA A 11 4.34 0.97 19.28
N PRO A 12 3.01 0.85 19.15
CA PRO A 12 2.40 0.09 18.07
C PRO A 12 2.78 0.69 16.71
N THR A 13 2.95 -0.16 15.71
CA THR A 13 3.38 0.24 14.37
C THR A 13 2.35 -0.20 13.34
N LEU A 14 1.96 0.72 12.46
CA LEU A 14 1.20 0.43 11.25
C LEU A 14 2.20 0.10 10.13
N LYS A 15 2.06 -1.07 9.52
CA LYS A 15 2.99 -1.58 8.51
C LYS A 15 2.26 -2.07 7.27
N ALA A 16 2.83 -1.81 6.10
CA ALA A 16 2.42 -2.41 4.84
C ALA A 16 3.66 -2.88 4.08
N ASP A 17 3.57 -4.08 3.49
CA ASP A 17 4.66 -4.67 2.71
C ASP A 17 4.19 -4.83 1.27
N TYR A 18 4.93 -4.23 0.35
CA TYR A 18 4.81 -4.43 -1.08
C TYR A 18 5.90 -5.38 -1.55
N THR A 19 5.52 -6.42 -2.29
CA THR A 19 6.44 -7.37 -2.92
C THR A 19 6.01 -7.61 -4.36
N SER A 20 6.97 -7.51 -5.27
CA SER A 20 6.85 -7.85 -6.69
C SER A 20 8.09 -8.64 -7.11
N PRO A 21 8.12 -9.25 -8.31
CA PRO A 21 9.29 -10.00 -8.79
C PRO A 21 10.59 -9.19 -8.79
N ASN A 22 10.51 -7.87 -9.02
CA ASN A 22 11.68 -7.02 -9.25
C ASN A 22 11.87 -5.93 -8.17
N ALA A 23 10.94 -5.78 -7.24
CA ALA A 23 10.99 -4.75 -6.20
C ALA A 23 10.22 -5.16 -4.95
N SER A 24 10.74 -4.75 -3.79
CA SER A 24 10.05 -4.82 -2.51
C SER A 24 10.15 -3.48 -1.79
N LYS A 25 9.09 -3.10 -1.08
CA LYS A 25 9.08 -1.90 -0.24
C LYS A 25 8.26 -2.14 1.01
N THR A 26 8.80 -1.74 2.16
CA THR A 26 8.08 -1.73 3.42
C THR A 26 7.77 -0.29 3.78
N PHE A 27 6.51 -0.03 4.11
CA PHE A 27 6.04 1.22 4.68
C PHE A 27 5.75 1.00 6.15
N GLU A 28 6.26 1.87 7.02
CA GLU A 28 6.13 1.74 8.47
C GLU A 28 5.86 3.08 9.13
N TYR A 29 4.86 3.12 10.00
CA TYR A 29 4.43 4.29 10.74
C TYR A 29 4.30 3.95 12.21
N SER A 30 5.04 4.65 13.06
CA SER A 30 4.86 4.55 14.51
C SER A 30 3.58 5.27 14.94
N LEU A 31 2.78 4.60 15.75
CA LEU A 31 1.58 5.14 16.37
C LEU A 31 1.90 5.60 17.80
N PRO A 32 1.23 6.64 18.30
CA PRO A 32 1.44 7.09 19.66
C PRO A 32 1.00 6.01 20.66
N ALA A 33 1.84 5.78 21.69
CA ALA A 33 1.42 5.02 22.85
C ALA A 33 0.32 5.80 23.57
N THR A 34 -0.87 5.21 23.69
CA THR A 34 -2.03 5.90 24.25
C THR A 34 -2.70 5.01 25.27
N ASP A 35 -3.24 5.63 26.33
CA ASP A 35 -3.98 4.91 27.35
C ASP A 35 -5.35 4.47 26.79
N THR A 36 -5.46 3.20 26.41
CA THR A 36 -6.69 2.63 25.86
C THR A 36 -7.74 2.32 26.95
N THR A 37 -7.51 2.69 28.21
CA THR A 37 -8.48 2.46 29.29
C THR A 37 -9.53 3.56 29.39
N THR A 38 -9.25 4.76 28.84
CA THR A 38 -10.17 5.90 28.81
C THR A 38 -10.79 6.10 27.42
N THR A 39 -11.98 6.70 27.37
CA THR A 39 -12.64 7.01 26.10
C THR A 39 -11.86 8.07 25.31
N GLU A 40 -11.29 9.05 26.01
CA GLU A 40 -10.45 10.11 25.46
C GLU A 40 -9.18 9.52 24.83
N GLY A 41 -8.50 8.62 25.53
CA GLY A 41 -7.30 7.96 25.02
C GLY A 41 -7.59 7.06 23.82
N LYS A 42 -8.70 6.31 23.83
CA LYS A 42 -9.15 5.55 22.65
C LYS A 42 -9.44 6.46 21.45
N THR A 43 -10.11 7.59 21.68
CA THR A 43 -10.47 8.55 20.62
C THR A 43 -9.22 9.19 20.01
N ALA A 44 -8.26 9.59 20.85
CA ALA A 44 -6.97 10.13 20.40
C ALA A 44 -6.17 9.10 19.59
N TYR A 45 -6.10 7.85 20.07
CA TYR A 45 -5.42 6.77 19.36
C TYR A 45 -6.06 6.49 17.99
N LEU A 46 -7.38 6.39 17.92
CA LEU A 46 -8.09 6.15 16.65
C LEU A 46 -7.91 7.31 15.66
N SER A 47 -7.92 8.55 16.15
CA SER A 47 -7.67 9.73 15.30
C SER A 47 -6.25 9.71 14.74
N ALA A 48 -5.25 9.36 15.56
CA ALA A 48 -3.87 9.23 15.11
C ALA A 48 -3.70 8.08 14.11
N LEU A 49 -4.32 6.92 14.38
CA LEU A 49 -4.32 5.77 13.48
C LEU A 49 -4.94 6.11 12.13
N GLN A 50 -6.11 6.76 12.12
CA GLN A 50 -6.79 7.16 10.88
C GLN A 50 -5.90 8.10 10.05
N GLY A 51 -5.28 9.09 10.68
CA GLY A 51 -4.35 10.00 10.01
C GLY A 51 -3.13 9.27 9.42
N SER A 52 -2.55 8.32 10.16
CA SER A 52 -1.43 7.50 9.67
C SER A 52 -1.84 6.60 8.50
N VAL A 53 -3.05 6.03 8.53
CA VAL A 53 -3.59 5.22 7.43
C VAL A 53 -3.76 6.06 6.16
N THR A 54 -4.33 7.26 6.26
CA THR A 54 -4.48 8.15 5.08
C THR A 54 -3.14 8.52 4.47
N LYS A 55 -2.13 8.82 5.30
CA LYS A 55 -0.77 9.11 4.81
C LYS A 55 -0.13 7.90 4.14
N LEU A 56 -0.22 6.74 4.80
CA LEU A 56 0.29 5.48 4.26
C LEU A 56 -0.35 5.15 2.90
N GLN A 57 -1.67 5.34 2.77
CA GLN A 57 -2.36 5.13 1.49
C GLN A 57 -1.86 6.08 0.41
N ALA A 58 -1.67 7.36 0.73
CA ALA A 58 -1.13 8.33 -0.22
C ALA A 58 0.28 7.95 -0.69
N GLU A 59 1.15 7.51 0.22
CA GLU A 59 2.50 7.05 -0.12
C GLU A 59 2.51 5.77 -0.95
N ILE A 60 1.63 4.81 -0.64
CA ILE A 60 1.48 3.59 -1.43
C ILE A 60 1.03 3.94 -2.85
N ASN A 61 0.00 4.79 -2.99
CA ASN A 61 -0.49 5.20 -4.30
C ASN A 61 0.60 5.89 -5.11
N ALA A 62 1.31 6.86 -4.52
CA ALA A 62 2.42 7.54 -5.18
C ALA A 62 3.52 6.56 -5.61
N PHE A 63 3.91 5.63 -4.75
CA PHE A 63 4.91 4.63 -5.06
C PHE A 63 4.47 3.68 -6.19
N LEU A 64 3.22 3.22 -6.19
CA LEU A 64 2.72 2.34 -7.24
C LEU A 64 2.60 3.07 -8.58
N THR A 65 2.16 4.33 -8.57
CA THR A 65 2.12 5.18 -9.77
C THR A 65 3.52 5.33 -10.37
N GLU A 66 4.50 5.74 -9.56
CA GLU A 66 5.90 5.87 -10.00
C GLU A 66 6.43 4.54 -10.57
N LYS A 67 6.12 3.42 -9.93
CA LYS A 67 6.53 2.10 -10.42
C LYS A 67 5.89 1.72 -11.75
N MET A 68 4.62 2.03 -11.96
CA MET A 68 3.97 1.80 -13.25
C MET A 68 4.61 2.65 -14.37
N GLU A 69 4.98 3.90 -14.07
CA GLU A 69 5.70 4.74 -15.04
C GLU A 69 7.09 4.18 -15.36
N GLU A 70 7.86 3.76 -14.34
CA GLU A 70 9.15 3.09 -14.53
C GLU A 70 9.01 1.84 -15.40
N ASP A 71 8.05 0.97 -15.09
CA ASP A 71 7.82 -0.27 -15.83
C ASP A 71 7.38 0.00 -17.28
N LYS A 72 6.57 1.03 -17.52
CA LYS A 72 6.16 1.45 -18.87
C LYS A 72 7.35 1.92 -19.71
N VAL A 73 8.26 2.70 -19.11
CA VAL A 73 9.50 3.13 -19.77
C VAL A 73 10.38 1.93 -20.07
N LEU A 74 10.58 1.03 -19.11
CA LEU A 74 11.39 -0.19 -19.30
C LEU A 74 10.83 -1.09 -20.40
N ALA A 75 9.51 -1.32 -20.43
CA ALA A 75 8.84 -2.09 -21.49
C ALA A 75 9.04 -1.44 -22.87
N SER A 76 8.89 -0.12 -22.95
CA SER A 76 9.13 0.66 -24.18
C SER A 76 10.58 0.56 -24.66
N MET A 77 11.56 0.61 -23.75
CA MET A 77 12.98 0.46 -24.06
C MET A 77 13.36 -0.97 -24.47
N ALA A 78 12.69 -1.98 -23.93
CA ALA A 78 12.85 -3.38 -24.30
C ALA A 78 12.22 -3.74 -25.66
N GLY A 79 11.63 -2.76 -26.36
CA GLY A 79 10.95 -2.96 -27.65
C GLY A 79 9.59 -3.64 -27.54
N GLN A 80 9.11 -3.90 -26.32
CA GLN A 80 7.75 -4.33 -26.03
C GLN A 80 6.87 -3.08 -26.06
N LYS A 81 6.45 -2.67 -27.27
CA LYS A 81 5.42 -1.63 -27.43
C LYS A 81 4.12 -2.14 -26.81
N VAL A 82 3.86 -1.75 -25.57
CA VAL A 82 2.51 -1.71 -25.03
C VAL A 82 1.83 -0.58 -25.81
N ASP A 83 1.09 -0.95 -26.86
CA ASP A 83 0.32 -0.02 -27.66
C ASP A 83 -0.96 0.29 -26.88
N ASP A 84 -0.93 1.32 -26.04
CA ASP A 84 -2.08 1.76 -25.23
C ASP A 84 -3.35 1.90 -26.08
N LYS A 85 -3.20 2.25 -27.36
CA LYS A 85 -4.31 2.38 -28.32
C LYS A 85 -5.01 1.04 -28.58
N LYS A 86 -4.27 -0.06 -28.59
CA LYS A 86 -4.82 -1.40 -28.80
C LYS A 86 -5.53 -1.94 -27.55
N GLU A 87 -5.12 -1.53 -26.35
CA GLU A 87 -5.86 -1.83 -25.13
C GLU A 87 -7.12 -0.96 -24.98
N GLU A 88 -7.08 0.32 -25.39
CA GLU A 88 -8.26 1.19 -25.43
C GLU A 88 -9.31 0.72 -26.44
N GLU A 89 -8.90 0.23 -27.62
CA GLU A 89 -9.80 -0.33 -28.65
C GLU A 89 -10.57 -1.56 -28.15
N ASN A 90 -10.01 -2.32 -27.20
CA ASN A 90 -10.64 -3.50 -26.61
C ASN A 90 -11.49 -3.19 -25.36
N TYR A 91 -11.50 -1.94 -24.88
CA TYR A 91 -12.26 -1.52 -23.69
C TYR A 91 -13.76 -1.29 -23.99
N GLY A 92 -14.18 -1.43 -25.25
CA GLY A 92 -15.56 -1.29 -25.72
C GLY A 92 -16.23 -2.58 -26.19
N GLU A 93 -15.53 -3.72 -26.12
CA GLU A 93 -16.08 -5.03 -26.49
C GLU A 93 -16.41 -5.83 -25.21
N GLU A 94 -17.35 -5.33 -24.40
CA GLU A 94 -17.99 -6.19 -23.39
C GLU A 94 -18.74 -7.29 -24.13
N GLY A 95 -18.40 -8.55 -23.80
CA GLY A 95 -18.75 -9.73 -24.56
C GLY A 95 -20.22 -9.84 -24.94
N VAL A 96 -20.46 -10.11 -26.22
CA VAL A 96 -21.62 -10.84 -26.68
C VAL A 96 -21.13 -12.13 -27.34
N GLU A 97 -20.57 -13.03 -26.53
CA GLU A 97 -20.67 -14.46 -26.84
C GLU A 97 -22.05 -14.94 -26.34
N ASP A 98 -23.11 -14.53 -27.06
CA ASP A 98 -24.42 -15.17 -27.00
C ASP A 98 -24.87 -15.45 -28.44
N GLU A 99 -24.35 -16.52 -29.03
CA GLU A 99 -24.93 -17.11 -30.23
C GLU A 99 -24.75 -18.65 -30.23
N GLY A 100 -25.79 -19.39 -29.80
CA GLY A 100 -26.02 -20.78 -30.24
C GLY A 100 -26.63 -21.75 -29.23
#